data_AF-A0AAV7KX79-F1
#
_entry.id   AF-A0AAV7KX79-F1
#
_cell.length_a   1.000
_cell.length_b   1.000
_cell.length_c   1.000
_cell.angle_alpha   90.00
_cell.angle_beta   90.00
_cell.angle_gamma   90.00
#
_symmetry.space_group_name_H-M   'P 1'
#
loop_
_entity.id
_entity.type
_entity.pdbx_description
1 polymer ?
#
loop_
_entity_poly.entity_id
_entity_poly.type
_entity_poly.pdbx_seq_one_letter_code
_entity_poly.pdbx_strand_id
1 'polypeptide(L)'
;MRAKVRRGWACGRDSDTIREDNSLNVRLVAAAVWAVVKRRDTEHFGKVLEFLQIVHQQVPDLVFYRHHAKLCAGLKGKLVLDMFEKMRCPLDILKVLDNLFPEVLPDDPFAAPHDLWKVGQCYQEFRNFTFRLIRDDKFRTHYLQNALATFRHVSSADMFGGPTTND
;
A
#
# COMPACT_ATOMS: atom_id res chain seq x y z
N MET A 1 69.57 -7.13 31.38
CA MET A 1 68.42 -6.80 32.24
C MET A 1 67.76 -5.52 31.73
N ARG A 2 66.68 -5.62 30.94
CA ARG A 2 65.81 -4.47 30.59
C ARG A 2 64.37 -4.95 30.49
N ALA A 3 63.49 -4.12 31.01
CA ALA A 3 62.16 -4.42 31.49
C ALA A 3 61.14 -4.76 30.39
N LYS A 4 60.27 -5.72 30.70
CA LYS A 4 59.12 -6.15 29.89
C LYS A 4 57.97 -5.16 30.13
N VAL A 5 57.76 -4.24 29.19
CA VAL A 5 56.61 -3.32 29.19
C VAL A 5 55.37 -4.10 28.77
N ARG A 6 54.45 -4.29 29.72
CA ARG A 6 53.06 -4.72 29.49
C ARG A 6 52.22 -3.49 29.15
N ARG A 7 51.86 -3.27 27.88
CA ARG A 7 50.73 -2.45 27.41
C ARG A 7 50.41 -2.89 25.97
N GLY A 8 49.18 -3.13 25.54
CA GLY A 8 47.90 -2.95 26.17
C GLY A 8 46.86 -3.87 25.54
N TRP A 9 45.77 -4.04 26.27
CA TRP A 9 44.51 -4.52 25.73
C TRP A 9 43.88 -3.34 24.97
N ALA A 10 43.72 -3.49 23.66
CA ALA A 10 42.84 -2.66 22.84
C ALA A 10 42.25 -3.61 21.80
N CYS A 11 41.02 -4.06 22.03
CA CYS A 11 39.81 -3.46 21.47
C CYS A 11 39.67 -3.82 19.99
N GLY A 12 38.78 -4.78 19.73
CA GLY A 12 38.39 -5.22 18.40
C GLY A 12 37.20 -6.16 18.54
N ARG A 13 36.19 -5.73 19.30
CA ARG A 13 34.89 -6.38 19.38
C ARG A 13 33.87 -5.47 18.71
N ASP A 14 33.09 -6.08 17.84
CA ASP A 14 31.79 -5.65 17.30
C ASP A 14 31.79 -4.48 16.30
N SER A 15 31.75 -4.82 15.01
CA SER A 15 31.17 -3.93 13.98
C SER A 15 30.23 -4.64 12.99
N ASP A 16 30.01 -5.96 13.11
CA ASP A 16 29.21 -6.71 12.12
C ASP A 16 27.76 -7.02 12.55
N THR A 17 27.35 -6.74 13.78
CA THR A 17 26.01 -7.13 14.28
C THR A 17 24.89 -6.13 13.94
N ILE A 18 25.20 -4.94 13.43
CA ILE A 18 24.18 -3.87 13.19
C ILE A 18 23.52 -3.96 11.80
N ARG A 19 24.06 -4.76 10.86
CA ARG A 19 23.53 -4.86 9.49
C ARG A 19 22.46 -5.95 9.28
N GLU A 20 22.37 -6.94 10.16
CA GLU A 20 21.40 -8.04 10.00
C GLU A 20 20.00 -7.68 10.52
N ASP A 21 19.90 -6.71 11.43
CA ASP A 21 18.64 -6.31 12.09
C ASP A 21 17.65 -5.63 11.12
N ASN A 22 18.16 -4.84 10.16
CA ASN A 22 17.32 -4.09 9.22
C ASN A 22 16.54 -4.97 8.23
N SER A 23 17.08 -6.14 7.85
CA SER A 23 16.40 -7.05 6.91
C SER A 23 15.19 -7.73 7.54
N LEU A 24 15.29 -8.13 8.80
CA LEU A 24 14.19 -8.72 9.55
C LEU A 24 13.06 -7.71 9.78
N ASN A 25 13.42 -6.45 10.05
CA ASN A 25 12.46 -5.36 10.22
C ASN A 25 11.64 -5.10 8.95
N VAL A 26 12.28 -5.02 7.77
CA VAL A 26 11.54 -4.84 6.50
C VAL A 26 10.61 -6.01 6.20
N ARG A 27 11.06 -7.25 6.45
CA ARG A 27 10.24 -8.45 6.24
C ARG A 27 9.04 -8.49 7.19
N LEU A 28 9.24 -8.10 8.45
CA LEU A 28 8.15 -8.01 9.43
C LEU A 28 7.11 -6.97 9.02
N VAL A 29 7.55 -5.77 8.64
CA VAL A 29 6.64 -4.69 8.18
C VAL A 29 5.92 -5.12 6.90
N ALA A 30 6.62 -5.73 5.94
CA ALA A 30 6.01 -6.24 4.72
C ALA A 30 4.96 -7.33 5.01
N ALA A 31 5.22 -8.23 5.96
CA ALA A 31 4.25 -9.23 6.40
C ALA A 31 3.02 -8.58 7.05
N ALA A 32 3.20 -7.54 7.88
CA ALA A 32 2.11 -6.79 8.48
C ALA A 32 1.28 -6.05 7.42
N VAL A 33 1.93 -5.39 6.46
CA VAL A 33 1.29 -4.74 5.31
C VAL A 33 0.48 -5.74 4.51
N TRP A 34 1.05 -6.91 4.20
CA TRP A 34 0.34 -7.97 3.51
C TRP A 34 -0.89 -8.47 4.28
N ALA A 35 -0.77 -8.64 5.60
CA ALA A 35 -1.89 -9.04 6.44
C ALA A 35 -3.03 -8.01 6.42
N VAL A 36 -2.72 -6.71 6.46
CA VAL A 36 -3.69 -5.61 6.35
C VAL A 36 -4.43 -5.65 5.02
N VAL A 37 -3.68 -5.78 3.92
CA VAL A 37 -4.26 -5.86 2.56
C VAL A 37 -5.12 -7.11 2.40
N LYS A 38 -4.66 -8.26 2.90
CA LYS A 38 -5.40 -9.53 2.85
C LYS A 38 -6.71 -9.47 3.64
N ARG A 39 -6.70 -8.80 4.81
CA ARG A 39 -7.89 -8.57 5.64
C ARG A 39 -8.79 -7.45 5.12
N ARG A 40 -8.33 -6.69 4.11
CA ARG A 40 -9.00 -5.50 3.56
C ARG A 40 -9.30 -4.45 4.64
N ASP A 41 -8.38 -4.33 5.60
CA ASP A 41 -8.52 -3.41 6.72
C ASP A 41 -8.15 -1.98 6.29
N THR A 42 -9.17 -1.23 5.86
CA THR A 42 -9.03 0.11 5.28
C THR A 42 -8.55 1.15 6.27
N GLU A 43 -8.68 0.92 7.58
CA GLU A 43 -8.20 1.85 8.62
C GLU A 43 -6.67 1.98 8.59
N HIS A 44 -5.99 0.89 8.22
CA HIS A 44 -4.54 0.82 8.17
C HIS A 44 -3.95 1.11 6.79
N PHE A 45 -4.78 1.34 5.76
CA PHE A 45 -4.30 1.57 4.40
C PHE A 45 -3.43 2.83 4.27
N GLY A 46 -3.64 3.84 5.13
CA GLY A 46 -2.75 5.01 5.19
C GLY A 46 -1.29 4.62 5.47
N LYS A 47 -1.05 3.74 6.45
CA LYS A 47 0.28 3.23 6.78
C LYS A 47 0.86 2.34 5.67
N VAL A 48 0.00 1.58 4.99
CA VAL A 48 0.42 0.77 3.83
C VAL A 48 0.91 1.66 2.70
N LEU A 49 0.18 2.74 2.38
CA LEU A 49 0.57 3.70 1.36
C LEU A 49 1.88 4.42 1.72
N GLU A 50 2.05 4.80 2.98
CA GLU A 50 3.31 5.38 3.48
C GLU A 50 4.48 4.42 3.33
N PHE A 51 4.31 3.15 3.72
CA PHE A 51 5.33 2.12 3.53
C PHE A 51 5.70 1.94 2.04
N LEU A 52 4.71 1.87 1.15
CA LEU A 52 4.95 1.76 -0.29
C LEU A 52 5.68 2.99 -0.85
N GLN A 53 5.39 4.18 -0.34
CA GLN A 53 6.07 5.41 -0.73
C GLN A 53 7.54 5.39 -0.28
N ILE A 54 7.81 4.99 0.96
CA ILE A 54 9.18 4.85 1.49
C ILE A 54 9.96 3.82 0.67
N VAL A 55 9.38 2.65 0.40
CA VAL A 55 10.03 1.60 -0.40
C VAL A 55 10.37 2.10 -1.80
N HIS A 56 9.47 2.82 -2.46
CA HIS A 56 9.73 3.41 -3.79
C HIS A 56 10.85 4.45 -3.76
N GLN A 57 10.91 5.29 -2.72
CA GLN A 57 11.96 6.29 -2.59
C GLN A 57 13.34 5.69 -2.26
N GLN A 58 13.38 4.62 -1.47
CA GLN A 58 14.62 3.98 -1.04
C GLN A 58 15.16 2.98 -2.07
N VAL A 59 14.26 2.27 -2.77
CA VAL A 59 14.61 1.24 -3.76
C VAL A 59 13.69 1.36 -4.99
N PRO A 60 13.86 2.42 -5.81
CA PRO A 60 12.99 2.67 -6.97
C PRO A 60 13.05 1.57 -8.03
N ASP A 61 14.14 0.81 -8.08
CA ASP A 61 14.32 -0.31 -9.02
C ASP A 61 13.60 -1.60 -8.58
N LEU A 62 13.04 -1.64 -7.36
CA LEU A 62 12.34 -2.83 -6.86
C LEU A 62 11.05 -3.10 -7.65
N VAL A 63 10.33 -2.05 -8.01
CA VAL A 63 9.04 -2.12 -8.69
C VAL A 63 8.95 -0.97 -9.68
N PHE A 64 8.68 -1.25 -10.96
CA PHE A 64 8.45 -0.19 -11.93
C PHE A 64 7.34 0.76 -11.46
N TYR A 65 7.54 2.06 -11.66
CA TYR A 65 6.60 3.12 -11.27
C TYR A 65 5.14 2.79 -11.63
N ARG A 66 4.86 2.26 -12.83
CA ARG A 66 3.52 1.86 -13.25
C ARG A 66 2.83 0.85 -12.31
N HIS A 67 3.58 -0.09 -11.72
CA HIS A 67 3.04 -1.11 -10.83
C HIS A 67 2.84 -0.53 -9.42
N HIS A 68 3.79 0.27 -8.94
CA HIS A 68 3.65 1.02 -7.70
C HIS A 68 2.43 1.95 -7.74
N ALA A 69 2.29 2.74 -8.81
CA ALA A 69 1.19 3.68 -8.98
C ALA A 69 -0.17 2.97 -9.06
N LYS A 70 -0.26 1.83 -9.78
CA LYS A 70 -1.48 1.00 -9.82
C LYS A 70 -1.84 0.45 -8.44
N LEU A 71 -0.86 -0.04 -7.68
CA LEU A 71 -1.07 -0.55 -6.34
C LEU A 71 -1.59 0.55 -5.41
N CYS A 72 -0.93 1.72 -5.43
CA CYS A 72 -1.34 2.88 -4.65
C CYS A 72 -2.75 3.36 -5.04
N ALA A 73 -3.04 3.49 -6.34
CA ALA A 73 -4.36 3.90 -6.84
C ALA A 73 -5.46 2.93 -6.40
N GLY A 74 -5.21 1.62 -6.45
CA GLY A 74 -6.16 0.61 -6.00
C GLY A 74 -6.47 0.70 -4.50
N LEU A 75 -5.43 0.86 -3.66
CA LEU A 75 -5.59 1.02 -2.22
C LEU A 75 -6.35 2.31 -1.86
N LYS A 76 -5.96 3.43 -2.48
CA LYS A 76 -6.64 4.73 -2.33
C LYS A 76 -8.10 4.65 -2.74
N GLY A 77 -8.38 4.01 -3.88
CA GLY A 77 -9.73 3.84 -4.41
C GLY A 77 -10.60 3.00 -3.47
N LYS A 78 -10.06 1.90 -2.92
CA LYS A 78 -10.79 1.10 -1.92
C LYS A 78 -11.08 1.89 -0.65
N LEU A 79 -10.18 2.76 -0.20
CA LEU A 79 -10.38 3.65 0.95
C LEU A 79 -11.58 4.59 0.73
N VAL A 80 -11.66 5.20 -0.45
CA VAL A 80 -12.80 6.06 -0.85
C VAL A 80 -14.10 5.25 -0.95
N LEU A 81 -14.06 4.06 -1.58
CA LEU A 81 -15.24 3.19 -1.70
C LEU A 81 -15.75 2.68 -0.35
N ASP A 82 -14.86 2.39 0.59
CA ASP A 82 -15.21 2.00 1.96
C ASP A 82 -15.92 3.12 2.72
N MET A 83 -15.61 4.39 2.42
CA MET A 83 -16.36 5.52 2.99
C MET A 83 -17.81 5.58 2.49
N PHE A 84 -18.06 5.23 1.22
CA PHE A 84 -19.42 5.10 0.70
C PHE A 84 -20.17 3.94 1.35
N GLU A 85 -19.50 2.80 1.59
CA GLU A 85 -20.07 1.63 2.27
C GLU A 85 -20.45 1.96 3.73
N LYS A 86 -19.60 2.72 4.43
CA LYS A 86 -19.85 3.19 5.81
C LYS A 86 -20.79 4.39 5.90
N MET A 87 -21.48 4.77 4.82
CA MET A 87 -22.40 5.91 4.74
C MET A 87 -21.83 7.22 5.31
N ARG A 88 -20.54 7.49 5.05
CA ARG A 88 -19.91 8.74 5.50
C ARG A 88 -20.52 9.96 4.79
N CYS A 89 -20.42 11.12 5.43
CA CYS A 89 -20.90 12.37 4.86
C CYS A 89 -20.18 12.65 3.52
N PRO A 90 -20.89 13.06 2.46
CA PRO A 90 -20.28 13.38 1.16
C PRO A 90 -19.15 14.41 1.26
N LEU A 91 -19.24 15.36 2.18
CA LEU A 91 -18.20 16.37 2.40
C LEU A 91 -16.88 15.77 2.89
N ASP A 92 -16.94 14.73 3.73
CA ASP A 92 -15.74 14.05 4.22
C ASP A 92 -15.09 13.21 3.12
N ILE A 93 -15.92 12.58 2.27
CA ILE A 93 -15.46 11.83 1.10
C ILE A 93 -14.72 12.75 0.14
N LEU A 94 -15.23 13.96 -0.11
CA LEU A 94 -14.58 14.94 -0.98
C LEU A 94 -13.23 15.40 -0.41
N LYS A 95 -13.16 15.69 0.89
CA LYS A 95 -11.90 16.04 1.56
C LYS A 95 -10.85 14.93 1.42
N VAL A 96 -11.25 13.67 1.61
CA VAL A 96 -10.35 12.52 1.45
C VAL A 96 -9.96 12.32 -0.01
N LEU A 97 -10.90 12.52 -0.94
CA LEU A 97 -10.65 12.41 -2.37
C LEU A 97 -9.57 13.39 -2.83
N ASP A 98 -9.64 14.66 -2.39
CA ASP A 98 -8.66 15.69 -2.78
C ASP A 98 -7.26 15.38 -2.24
N ASN A 99 -7.16 14.76 -1.06
CA ASN A 99 -5.89 14.34 -0.48
C ASN A 99 -5.29 13.10 -1.18
N LEU A 100 -6.12 12.11 -1.54
CA LEU A 100 -5.66 10.84 -2.11
C LEU A 100 -5.44 10.92 -3.63
N PHE A 101 -6.27 11.68 -4.32
CA PHE A 101 -6.28 11.84 -5.77
C PHE A 101 -6.14 13.33 -6.14
N PRO A 102 -4.94 13.92 -5.94
CA PRO A 102 -4.69 15.30 -6.29
C PRO A 102 -4.85 15.54 -7.80
N GLU A 103 -5.29 16.74 -8.16
CA GLU A 103 -5.50 17.15 -9.55
C GLU A 103 -4.20 17.28 -10.34
N VAL A 104 -3.13 17.66 -9.65
CA VAL A 104 -1.77 17.72 -10.19
C VAL A 104 -0.92 16.70 -9.43
N LEU A 105 -0.31 15.78 -10.17
CA LEU A 105 0.63 14.82 -9.60
C LEU A 105 1.97 15.53 -9.33
N PRO A 106 2.62 15.23 -8.19
CA PRO A 106 4.00 15.66 -7.98
C PRO A 106 4.92 15.01 -9.02
N ASP A 107 5.95 15.74 -9.43
CA ASP A 107 7.00 15.19 -10.29
C ASP A 107 7.73 14.04 -9.56
N ASP A 108 7.96 12.95 -10.28
CA ASP A 108 8.73 11.79 -9.81
C ASP A 108 9.91 11.56 -10.76
N PRO A 109 11.17 11.66 -10.27
CA PRO A 109 12.35 11.52 -11.11
C PRO A 109 12.54 10.09 -11.66
N PHE A 110 11.87 9.09 -11.07
CA PHE A 110 11.95 7.68 -11.48
C PHE A 110 10.79 7.28 -12.40
N ALA A 111 9.83 8.18 -12.64
CA ALA A 111 8.67 7.90 -13.46
C ALA A 111 8.87 8.36 -14.91
N ALA A 112 8.50 7.50 -15.87
CA ALA A 112 8.43 7.91 -17.26
C ALA A 112 7.31 8.96 -17.43
N PRO A 113 7.50 10.02 -18.24
CA PRO A 113 6.48 11.07 -18.44
C PRO A 113 5.12 10.52 -18.89
N HIS A 114 5.14 9.49 -19.74
CA HIS A 114 3.93 8.81 -20.19
C HIS A 114 3.21 8.06 -19.05
N ASP A 115 3.95 7.48 -18.11
CA ASP A 115 3.35 6.80 -16.97
C ASP A 115 2.75 7.82 -15.99
N LEU A 116 3.42 8.96 -15.75
CA LEU A 116 2.85 10.08 -14.99
C LEU A 116 1.55 10.59 -15.61
N TRP A 117 1.53 10.79 -16.93
CA TRP A 117 0.32 11.19 -17.65
C TRP A 117 -0.81 10.16 -17.48
N LYS A 118 -0.52 8.85 -17.61
CA LYS A 118 -1.52 7.79 -17.40
C LYS A 118 -2.07 7.76 -15.98
N VAL A 119 -1.22 7.94 -14.98
CA VAL A 119 -1.66 8.00 -13.58
C VAL A 119 -2.56 9.22 -13.38
N GLY A 120 -2.22 10.37 -13.99
CA GLY A 120 -3.05 11.57 -13.96
C GLY A 120 -4.43 11.36 -14.56
N GLN A 121 -4.50 10.71 -15.73
CA GLN A 121 -5.78 10.32 -16.35
C GLN A 121 -6.60 9.40 -15.44
N CYS A 122 -5.97 8.38 -14.88
CA CYS A 122 -6.63 7.47 -13.94
C CYS A 122 -7.21 8.22 -12.71
N TYR A 123 -6.48 9.19 -12.18
CA TYR A 123 -6.94 9.98 -11.03
C TYR A 123 -8.16 10.83 -11.40
N GLN A 124 -8.14 11.48 -12.57
CA GLN A 124 -9.26 12.27 -13.08
C GLN A 124 -10.51 11.43 -13.34
N GLU A 125 -10.35 10.26 -13.98
CA GLU A 125 -11.45 9.30 -14.19
C GLU A 125 -12.06 8.86 -12.86
N PHE A 126 -11.22 8.57 -11.86
CA PHE A 126 -11.69 8.17 -10.53
C PHE A 126 -12.42 9.30 -9.80
N ARG A 127 -11.95 10.55 -9.91
CA ARG A 127 -12.66 11.72 -9.35
C ARG A 127 -14.03 11.89 -10.00
N ASN A 128 -14.12 11.83 -11.33
CA ASN A 128 -15.39 11.90 -12.06
C ASN A 128 -16.35 10.78 -11.64
N PHE A 129 -15.83 9.57 -11.49
CA PHE A 129 -16.58 8.43 -10.97
C PHE A 129 -17.08 8.68 -9.54
N THR A 130 -16.24 9.23 -8.66
CA THR A 130 -16.59 9.55 -7.27
C THR A 130 -17.67 10.64 -7.19
N PHE A 131 -17.56 11.69 -8.01
CA PHE A 131 -18.61 12.72 -8.11
C PHE A 131 -19.94 12.14 -8.59
N ARG A 132 -19.91 11.21 -9.54
CA ARG A 132 -21.11 10.50 -10.00
C ARG A 132 -21.74 9.67 -8.89
N LEU A 133 -20.93 8.97 -8.08
CA LEU A 133 -21.41 8.23 -6.91
C LEU A 133 -22.05 9.15 -5.86
N ILE A 134 -21.56 10.37 -5.68
CA ILE A 134 -22.15 11.33 -4.73
C ILE A 134 -23.48 11.87 -5.26
N ARG A 135 -23.54 12.21 -6.56
CA ARG A 135 -24.69 12.88 -7.17
C ARG A 135 -25.88 11.94 -7.44
N ASP A 136 -25.61 10.71 -7.85
CA ASP A 136 -26.63 9.76 -8.30
C ASP A 136 -26.81 8.63 -7.28
N ASP A 137 -27.84 8.76 -6.44
CA ASP A 137 -28.16 7.79 -5.40
C ASP A 137 -28.57 6.42 -5.96
N LYS A 138 -29.24 6.39 -7.11
CA LYS A 138 -29.64 5.13 -7.77
C LYS A 138 -28.41 4.39 -8.25
N PHE A 139 -27.50 5.09 -8.92
CA PHE A 139 -26.23 4.53 -9.37
C PHE A 139 -25.39 4.05 -8.19
N ARG A 140 -25.30 4.84 -7.11
CA ARG A 140 -24.59 4.47 -5.88
C ARG A 140 -25.13 3.19 -5.28
N THR A 141 -26.44 3.11 -5.09
CA THR A 141 -27.08 1.94 -4.47
C THR A 141 -26.88 0.69 -5.31
N HIS A 142 -27.08 0.78 -6.64
CA HIS A 142 -26.84 -0.33 -7.56
C HIS A 142 -25.37 -0.78 -7.58
N TYR A 143 -24.43 0.17 -7.60
CA TYR A 143 -23.01 -0.13 -7.58
C TYR A 143 -22.58 -0.82 -6.27
N LEU A 144 -22.99 -0.28 -5.12
CA LEU A 144 -22.64 -0.87 -3.82
C LEU A 144 -23.26 -2.27 -3.65
N GLN A 145 -24.50 -2.48 -4.09
CA GLN A 145 -25.14 -3.80 -4.04
C GLN A 145 -24.40 -4.84 -4.90
N ASN A 146 -24.09 -4.51 -6.17
CA ASN A 146 -23.47 -5.46 -7.09
C ASN A 146 -21.98 -5.69 -6.82
N ALA A 147 -21.24 -4.62 -6.48
CA ALA A 147 -19.81 -4.71 -6.20
C ALA A 147 -19.55 -5.46 -4.89
N LEU A 148 -20.32 -5.19 -3.83
CA LEU A 148 -20.10 -5.80 -2.51
C LEU A 148 -20.65 -7.23 -2.41
N ALA A 149 -21.71 -7.57 -3.14
CA ALA A 149 -22.22 -8.95 -3.20
C ALA A 149 -21.18 -9.93 -3.78
N THR A 150 -20.46 -9.49 -4.82
CA THR A 150 -19.42 -10.30 -5.48
C THR A 150 -18.22 -10.58 -4.57
N PHE A 151 -17.90 -9.66 -3.66
CA PHE A 151 -16.74 -9.77 -2.77
C PHE A 151 -16.97 -10.51 -1.45
N ARG A 152 -18.24 -10.73 -1.04
CA ARG A 152 -18.57 -11.57 0.13
C ARG A 152 -18.46 -13.06 -0.16
N HIS A 153 -18.65 -13.50 -1.40
CA HIS A 153 -18.71 -14.93 -1.75
C HIS A 153 -17.35 -15.62 -1.91
N VAL A 154 -16.25 -14.87 -1.99
CA VAL A 154 -14.89 -15.43 -2.15
C VAL A 154 -14.22 -15.80 -0.81
N SER A 155 -14.90 -15.56 0.32
CA SER A 155 -14.27 -15.73 1.65
C SER A 155 -14.42 -17.12 2.28
N SER A 156 -15.07 -18.11 1.66
CA SER A 156 -15.39 -19.38 2.34
C SER A 156 -14.99 -20.69 1.63
N ALA A 157 -14.45 -20.68 0.40
CA ALA A 157 -14.20 -21.94 -0.33
C ALA A 157 -12.72 -22.35 -0.47
N ASP A 158 -11.75 -21.42 -0.48
CA ASP A 158 -10.39 -21.77 -0.98
C ASP A 158 -9.26 -21.69 0.06
N MET A 159 -9.53 -21.88 1.37
CA MET A 159 -8.45 -21.80 2.38
C MET A 159 -7.91 -23.10 2.96
N PHE A 160 -8.50 -24.28 2.70
CA PHE A 160 -7.90 -25.56 3.12
C PHE A 160 -8.17 -26.72 2.16
N GLY A 161 -7.64 -26.62 0.94
CA GLY A 161 -7.42 -27.79 0.06
C GLY A 161 -5.98 -28.25 0.17
N GLY A 162 -5.61 -28.85 1.31
CA GLY A 162 -4.33 -29.58 1.43
C GLY A 162 -4.35 -30.84 0.54
N PRO A 163 -3.17 -31.38 0.18
CA PRO A 163 -3.08 -32.52 -0.73
C PRO A 163 -3.63 -33.76 -0.04
N THR A 164 -4.77 -34.29 -0.52
CA THR A 164 -5.18 -35.66 -0.18
C THR A 164 -4.30 -36.62 -0.96
N THR A 165 -3.55 -37.41 -0.22
CA THR A 165 -2.66 -38.48 -0.64
C THR A 165 -3.31 -39.44 -1.63
N ASN A 166 -2.52 -39.85 -2.62
CA ASN A 166 -2.80 -40.96 -3.53
C ASN A 166 -3.06 -42.26 -2.75
N ASP A 167 -4.09 -42.98 -3.18
CA ASP A 167 -4.14 -44.44 -3.18
C ASP A 167 -4.44 -44.90 -4.62
#